data_AF-A0A2M8C3L8-F1
#
_entry.id   AF-A0A2M8C3L8-F1
#
_cell.length_a   1.000
_cell.length_b   1.000
_cell.length_c   1.000
_cell.angle_alpha   90.00
_cell.angle_beta   90.00
_cell.angle_gamma   90.00
#
_symmetry.space_group_name_H-M   'P 1'
#
loop_
_entity.id
_entity.type
_entity.pdbx_description
1 polymer ?
#
loop_
_entity_poly.entity_id
_entity_poly.type
_entity_poly.pdbx_seq_one_letter_code
_entity_poly.pdbx_strand_id
1 'polypeptide(L)' 'MEYQLGDKCLQHAQCGIINGACSEIKNSAFETCKSCMQNCMSKSSADVQQQFACEQTCL' A
#
# COMPACT_ATOMS: atom_id res chain seq x y z
N MET A 1 -0.63 8.66 -15.94
CA MET A 1 -0.81 7.50 -15.03
C MET A 1 -2.03 7.80 -14.20
N GLU A 2 -3.02 6.92 -14.22
CA GLU A 2 -4.18 7.00 -13.33
C GLU A 2 -3.80 6.40 -11.98
N TYR A 3 -4.22 7.05 -10.90
CA TYR A 3 -3.95 6.61 -9.54
C TYR A 3 -4.74 5.32 -9.24
N GLN A 4 -4.06 4.30 -8.75
CA GLN A 4 -4.67 3.03 -8.35
C GLN A 4 -4.73 2.90 -6.83
N LEU A 5 -5.70 2.13 -6.35
CA LEU A 5 -5.83 1.83 -4.92
C LEU A 5 -4.56 1.12 -4.44
N GLY A 6 -3.94 1.64 -3.39
CA GLY A 6 -2.66 1.17 -2.86
C GLY A 6 -1.45 1.94 -3.38
N ASP A 7 -1.61 2.82 -4.38
CA ASP A 7 -0.52 3.70 -4.86
C ASP A 7 0.01 4.60 -3.75
N LYS A 8 -0.84 4.97 -2.77
CA LYS A 8 -0.39 5.71 -1.58
C LYS A 8 0.74 4.96 -0.87
N CYS A 9 0.70 3.64 -0.81
CA CYS A 9 1.74 2.87 -0.12
C CYS A 9 3.08 2.87 -0.87
N LEU A 10 3.10 3.19 -2.17
CA LEU A 10 4.33 3.27 -2.96
C LEU A 10 5.27 4.38 -2.47
N GLN A 11 4.76 5.41 -1.79
CA GLN A 11 5.59 6.44 -1.17
C GLN A 11 6.50 5.86 -0.06
N HIS A 12 6.10 4.73 0.52
CA HIS A 12 6.88 3.98 1.51
C HIS A 12 7.65 2.83 0.87
N ALA A 13 7.50 2.55 -0.43
CA ALA A 13 8.26 1.50 -1.08
C ALA A 13 9.74 1.88 -1.11
N GLN A 14 10.60 0.98 -0.64
CA GLN A 14 12.04 1.16 -0.67
C GLN A 14 12.68 -0.07 -1.30
N CYS A 15 13.63 0.18 -2.20
CA CYS A 15 14.47 -0.86 -2.76
C CYS A 15 15.89 -0.70 -2.22
N GLY A 16 16.51 -1.82 -1.86
CA GLY A 16 17.90 -1.87 -1.40
C GLY A 16 18.64 -3.04 -2.01
N ILE A 17 19.96 -2.98 -1.97
CA ILE A 17 20.80 -4.10 -2.38
C ILE A 17 20.80 -5.12 -1.23
N ILE A 18 20.12 -6.25 -1.42
CA ILE A 18 20.15 -7.39 -0.51
C ILE A 18 20.85 -8.53 -1.26
N ASN A 19 21.97 -9.02 -0.73
CA ASN A 19 22.80 -10.07 -1.36
C ASN A 19 23.23 -9.75 -2.80
N GLY A 20 23.55 -8.49 -3.09
CA GLY A 20 24.01 -8.05 -4.41
C GLY A 20 22.91 -7.84 -5.45
N ALA A 21 21.64 -8.05 -5.10
CA ALA A 21 20.49 -7.80 -5.96
C ALA A 21 19.59 -6.69 -5.39
N CYS A 22 19.03 -5.86 -6.28
CA CYS A 22 17.99 -4.91 -5.90
C CYS A 22 16.74 -5.69 -5.45
N SER A 23 16.40 -5.57 -4.18
CA SER A 23 15.27 -6.24 -3.54
C SER A 23 14.44 -5.22 -2.76
N GLU A 24 13.15 -5.49 -2.66
CA GLU A 24 12.23 -4.72 -1.81
C GLU A 24 12.68 -4.80 -0.34
N ILE A 25 12.85 -3.65 0.30
CA ILE A 25 13.05 -3.54 1.73
C ILE A 25 11.66 -3.50 2.36
N LYS A 26 11.32 -4.55 3.12
CA LYS A 26 10.11 -4.59 3.94
C LYS A 26 10.25 -3.64 5.13
N ASN A 27 9.96 -2.37 4.92
CA ASN A 27 9.91 -1.41 6.00
C ASN A 27 8.55 -1.46 6.71
N SER A 28 8.54 -1.04 7.98
CA SER A 28 7.33 -1.10 8.80
C SER A 28 6.21 -0.17 8.30
N ALA A 29 6.54 0.93 7.62
CA ALA A 29 5.55 1.88 7.10
C ALA A 29 4.78 1.28 5.92
N PHE A 30 5.48 0.63 5.00
CA PHE A 30 4.93 -0.06 3.84
C PHE A 30 4.04 -1.22 4.27
N GLU A 31 4.50 -2.07 5.20
CA GLU A 31 3.69 -3.19 5.70
C GLU A 31 2.45 -2.71 6.47
N THR A 32 2.55 -1.58 7.20
CA THR A 32 1.40 -0.95 7.88
C THR A 32 0.38 -0.44 6.88
N CYS A 33 0.82 0.33 5.88
CA CYS A 33 -0.04 0.86 4.82
C CYS A 33 -0.71 -0.28 4.03
N LYS A 34 0.06 -1.30 3.65
CA LYS A 34 -0.43 -2.50 2.95
C LYS A 34 -1.48 -3.25 3.76
N SER A 35 -1.24 -3.46 5.06
CA SER A 35 -2.19 -4.13 5.95
C SER A 35 -3.48 -3.32 6.09
N CYS A 36 -3.39 -2.00 6.20
CA CYS A 36 -4.56 -1.13 6.20
C CYS A 36 -5.35 -1.25 4.90
N MET A 37 -4.65 -1.31 3.76
CA MET A 37 -5.30 -1.44 2.46
C MET A 37 -6.00 -2.78 2.26
N GLN A 38 -5.37 -3.87 2.68
CA GLN A 38 -6.01 -5.19 2.67
C GLN A 38 -7.29 -5.20 3.51
N ASN A 39 -7.31 -4.50 4.65
CA ASN A 39 -8.52 -4.34 5.45
C ASN A 39 -9.60 -3.51 4.76
N CYS A 40 -9.23 -2.41 4.11
CA CYS A 40 -10.17 -1.59 3.33
C CYS A 40 -10.81 -2.38 2.18
N MET A 41 -10.01 -3.14 1.43
CA MET A 41 -10.51 -4.00 0.35
C MET A 41 -11.43 -5.10 0.86
N SER A 42 -11.12 -5.67 2.03
CA SER A 42 -11.94 -6.72 2.65
C SER A 42 -13.29 -6.21 3.16
N LYS A 43 -13.37 -4.95 3.59
CA LYS A 43 -14.59 -4.33 4.14
C LYS A 43 -15.51 -3.72 3.08
N SER A 44 -14.95 -3.27 1.96
CA SER A 44 -15.66 -2.46 0.95
C SER A 44 -15.66 -3.13 -0.42
N SER A 45 -15.81 -4.45 -0.47
CA SER A 45 -15.57 -5.31 -1.65
C SER A 45 -16.37 -4.96 -2.92
N ALA A 46 -17.36 -4.06 -2.87
CA ALA A 46 -18.15 -3.65 -4.04
C ALA A 46 -18.09 -2.14 -4.36
N ASP A 47 -17.52 -1.29 -3.50
CA ASP A 47 -17.54 0.16 -3.65
C ASP A 47 -16.13 0.74 -3.70
N VAL A 48 -15.68 1.02 -4.92
CA VAL A 48 -14.36 1.58 -5.22
C VAL A 48 -14.19 2.96 -4.56
N GLN A 49 -15.25 3.78 -4.46
CA GLN A 49 -15.17 5.09 -3.80
C GLN A 49 -14.93 4.93 -2.30
N GLN A 50 -15.59 3.94 -1.66
CA GLN A 50 -15.33 3.63 -0.25
C GLN A 50 -13.93 3.09 -0.01
N GLN A 51 -13.39 2.29 -0.93
CA GLN A 51 -12.02 1.80 -0.83
C GLN A 51 -11.01 2.95 -0.89
N PHE A 52 -11.18 3.90 -1.81
CA PHE A 52 -10.34 5.11 -1.89
C PHE A 52 -10.51 6.02 -0.66
N ALA A 53 -11.72 6.21 -0.16
CA ALA A 53 -11.95 6.97 1.08
C ALA A 53 -11.27 6.31 2.29
N CYS A 54 -11.30 4.97 2.34
CA CYS A 54 -10.60 4.20 3.38
C CYS A 54 -9.08 4.35 3.27
N GLU A 55 -8.52 4.31 2.06
CA GLU A 55 -7.08 4.56 1.81
C GLU A 55 -6.61 5.91 2.35
N GLN A 56 -7.43 6.95 2.26
CA GLN A 56 -7.08 8.26 2.79
C GLN A 56 -6.84 8.23 4.31
N THR A 57 -7.49 7.30 5.03
CA THR A 57 -7.33 7.11 6.48
C THR A 57 -6.15 6.22 6.86
N CYS A 58 -5.58 5.47 5.91
CA CYS A 58 -4.38 4.66 6.15
C CYS A 58 -3.15 5.56 6.37
N LEU A 59 -2.33 5.25 7.37
CA LEU A 59 -1.10 5.97 7.71
C LEU A 59 0.14 5.28 7.13
#